data_AF-A0A0V1E032-F1
#
_entry.id   AF-A0A0V1E032-F1
#
_cell.length_a   1.000
_cell.length_b   1.000
_cell.length_c   1.000
_cell.angle_alpha   90.00
_cell.angle_beta   90.00
_cell.angle_gamma   90.00
#
_symmetry.space_group_name_H-M   'P 1'
#
loop_
_entity.id
_entity.type
_entity.pdbx_description
1 polymer ?
#
loop_
_entity_poly.entity_id
_entity_poly.type
_entity_poly.pdbx_seq_one_letter_code
_entity_poly.pdbx_strand_id
1 'polypeptide(L)'
;MNMFKWKRKAKTSLIEHVQKWIESSADDQNENLSDSEADCVTLLKRKKTFCLEDVTTKVERLKNEGILFAELEKYSESIERFQAAIELQPDDGRLHEMLSQVFLMRGEDFLAIQAAEKAVKCCPYWAEAYQTLARAQLNFGELNLAVESFRSANSIDNTNEEIEQELQSALLLQAQRNALCDTNGSNRVQHSIALSWKVRDLNIFITETFEDALAQVVNLSRRFCNDPLFGLPIVVKDCFSTKSVRTTLGSKALENYKPNFTSTVVEKLLQRGCVLLGKTNMDEFCMGTSSTNSYFGPVKNPWTFEVWRGKFDKEYNLQNDWYITGGSSGGSAAAVACGISEIALGSDTGGSCRNPAAHCGVVGFKPTYGLLSRHGLVPLINSLDCVGILAKRVKDVSLALDAMAGRDWKDSTMEFYTPYLSADVVKYWKLISSILEREGGCKLVELSLPHTRFSHVCYHILGCCEIASNMSRYDGMEYDCLFSNYDKFYVKSLQIRRLIYEDYLRVFNDQTVDVLLTPATSSDAPLFSQLKKDNCNLIQERRDDYFTLPANLAGLPALVLPVGLSGQNLPVGLQLIGKHFGEKQLLQLAQWLEARLSFENLSPDLLMKI
;
A
#
# COMPACT_ATOMS: atom_id res chain seq x y z
N MET A 1 16.33 4.66 21.99
CA MET A 1 16.95 5.46 23.07
C MET A 1 18.30 4.84 23.38
N ASN A 2 19.40 5.49 22.96
CA ASN A 2 20.74 5.51 23.56
C ASN A 2 21.70 6.23 22.58
N MET A 3 22.01 7.48 22.89
CA MET A 3 22.98 8.33 22.18
C MET A 3 24.41 7.94 22.56
N PHE A 4 25.27 7.77 21.57
CA PHE A 4 26.73 7.73 21.77
C PHE A 4 27.29 9.15 21.73
N LYS A 5 28.10 9.49 22.74
CA LYS A 5 28.75 10.79 22.94
C LYS A 5 30.18 10.69 22.41
N TRP A 6 30.56 11.50 21.42
CA TRP A 6 31.95 11.63 20.97
C TRP A 6 32.66 12.75 21.75
N LYS A 7 33.88 12.47 22.20
CA LYS A 7 34.80 13.42 22.86
C LYS A 7 36.05 13.48 21.97
N ARG A 8 36.31 14.60 21.30
CA ARG A 8 37.59 14.82 20.61
C ARG A 8 38.28 16.05 21.23
N LYS A 9 39.52 15.83 21.71
CA LYS A 9 40.44 16.87 22.19
C LYS A 9 40.89 17.71 21.00
N ALA A 10 40.51 18.98 20.92
CA ALA A 10 41.18 19.95 20.07
C ALA A 10 42.58 20.23 20.65
N LYS A 11 43.61 20.16 19.81
CA LYS A 11 44.98 20.56 20.18
C LYS A 11 45.00 22.07 20.47
N THR A 12 45.57 22.41 21.61
CA THR A 12 45.62 23.73 22.26
C THR A 12 46.32 24.84 21.46
N SER A 13 46.83 24.59 20.25
CA SER A 13 47.73 25.51 19.55
C SER A 13 47.05 26.63 18.75
N LEU A 14 45.75 26.54 18.48
CA LEU A 14 45.05 27.55 17.65
C LEU A 14 44.51 28.71 18.50
N ILE A 15 44.01 28.43 19.71
CA ILE A 15 43.49 29.44 20.65
C ILE A 15 44.62 30.36 21.10
N GLU A 16 45.81 29.82 21.38
CA GLU A 16 46.99 30.61 21.77
C GLU A 16 47.51 31.51 20.64
N HIS A 17 47.36 31.08 19.37
CA HIS A 17 47.73 31.91 18.21
C HIS A 17 46.78 33.09 18.03
N VAL A 18 45.49 32.87 18.26
CA VAL A 18 44.45 33.92 18.16
C VAL A 18 44.56 34.90 19.32
N GLN A 19 44.86 34.44 20.54
CA GLN A 19 45.08 35.33 21.69
C GLN A 19 46.33 36.23 21.51
N LYS A 20 47.46 35.70 21.02
CA LYS A 20 48.65 36.52 20.73
C LYS A 20 48.41 37.57 19.63
N TRP A 21 47.57 37.25 18.66
CA TRP A 21 47.18 38.20 17.62
C TRP A 21 46.29 39.33 18.16
N ILE A 22 45.40 39.01 19.10
CA ILE A 22 44.54 39.98 19.80
C ILE A 22 45.38 40.93 20.68
N GLU A 23 46.37 40.41 21.41
CA GLU A 23 47.19 41.21 22.34
C GLU A 23 48.19 42.15 21.65
N SER A 24 48.61 41.85 20.42
CA SER A 24 49.57 42.68 19.66
C SER A 24 48.93 43.84 18.87
N SER A 25 47.60 43.99 18.94
CA SER A 25 46.84 44.96 18.14
C SER A 25 46.19 46.07 18.98
N ALA A 26 46.49 46.15 20.27
CA ALA A 26 45.89 47.10 21.21
C ALA A 26 46.95 48.06 21.77
N ASP A 27 47.28 49.10 21.00
CA ASP A 27 47.87 50.33 21.54
C ASP A 27 46.94 51.53 21.26
N ASP A 28 46.73 52.28 22.32
CA ASP A 28 46.16 53.61 22.45
C ASP A 28 44.64 53.87 22.36
N GLN A 29 44.11 54.12 23.57
CA GLN A 29 43.10 55.11 24.00
C GLN A 29 41.73 54.59 24.45
N ASN A 30 41.66 54.44 25.78
CA ASN A 30 40.56 54.74 26.70
C ASN A 30 39.28 55.34 26.09
N GLU A 31 38.16 54.64 26.26
CA GLU A 31 36.95 55.23 26.85
C GLU A 31 36.04 54.15 27.43
N ASN A 32 35.62 54.36 28.69
CA ASN A 32 34.79 53.50 29.51
C ASN A 32 33.38 53.32 28.91
N LEU A 33 32.96 52.08 28.63
CA LEU A 33 31.54 51.71 28.57
C LEU A 33 31.32 50.32 29.21
N SER A 34 30.27 50.25 30.03
CA SER A 34 29.89 49.16 30.93
C SER A 34 29.22 47.97 30.24
N ASP A 35 29.27 46.83 30.94
CA ASP A 35 28.66 45.54 30.62
C ASP A 35 27.19 45.60 30.16
N SER A 36 26.97 45.27 28.90
CA SER A 36 25.79 44.51 28.44
C SER A 36 26.10 43.89 27.09
N GLU A 37 26.06 42.56 27.02
CA GLU A 37 25.99 41.72 25.82
C GLU A 37 26.70 42.29 24.58
N ALA A 38 28.02 42.09 24.51
CA ALA A 38 28.79 42.30 23.29
C ALA A 38 28.37 41.27 22.24
N ASP A 39 27.29 41.58 21.54
CA ASP A 39 26.86 40.88 20.33
C ASP A 39 28.04 40.88 19.33
N CYS A 40 28.62 39.70 19.10
CA CYS A 40 29.74 39.49 18.19
C CYS A 40 29.42 40.03 16.77
N VAL A 41 28.14 40.14 16.41
CA VAL A 41 27.68 40.71 15.13
C VAL A 41 27.81 42.23 15.11
N THR A 42 27.70 42.90 16.25
CA THR A 42 27.80 44.36 16.37
C THR A 42 29.26 44.84 16.41
N LEU A 43 30.19 44.03 16.93
CA LEU A 43 31.63 44.28 16.85
C LEU A 43 32.17 44.17 15.41
N LEU A 44 31.66 43.22 14.61
CA LEU A 44 31.99 43.12 13.18
C LEU A 44 31.44 44.28 12.34
N LYS A 45 30.31 44.87 12.73
CA LYS A 45 29.68 45.99 12.00
C LYS A 45 30.37 47.36 12.21
N ARG A 46 31.32 47.50 13.15
CA ARG A 46 31.95 48.79 13.50
C ARG A 46 33.37 49.05 12.97
N LYS A 47 33.88 48.26 12.03
CA LYS A 47 35.08 48.63 11.24
C LYS A 47 34.74 48.81 9.76
N LYS A 48 34.16 49.96 9.42
CA LYS A 48 34.22 50.51 8.04
C LYS A 48 35.36 51.53 7.99
N THR A 49 36.58 51.04 8.17
CA THR A 49 37.79 51.75 7.76
C THR A 49 38.15 51.19 6.40
N PHE A 50 38.12 52.04 5.38
CA PHE A 50 38.58 51.75 4.02
C PHE A 50 40.09 51.46 4.06
N CYS A 51 40.45 50.21 4.37
CA CYS A 51 41.63 49.59 3.78
C CYS A 51 41.11 48.74 2.63
N LEU A 52 41.72 48.88 1.45
CA LEU A 52 41.53 47.95 0.34
C LEU A 52 42.06 46.59 0.81
N GLU A 53 41.20 45.82 1.49
CA GLU A 53 41.47 44.43 1.83
C GLU A 53 41.60 43.68 0.50
N ASP A 54 42.78 43.10 0.25
CA ASP A 54 43.00 42.29 -0.93
C ASP A 54 41.97 41.16 -1.00
N VAL A 55 41.48 40.86 -2.20
CA VAL A 55 40.39 39.89 -2.44
C VAL A 55 40.72 38.55 -1.79
N THR A 56 41.98 38.14 -1.84
CA THR A 56 42.51 36.92 -1.21
C THR A 56 42.31 36.90 0.30
N THR A 57 42.60 38.02 0.98
CA THR A 57 42.47 38.12 2.44
C THR A 57 41.01 38.10 2.86
N LYS A 58 40.15 38.75 2.07
CA LYS A 58 38.70 38.78 2.29
C LYS A 58 38.05 37.41 2.12
N VAL A 59 38.46 36.64 1.11
CA VAL A 59 37.96 35.27 0.89
C VAL A 59 38.36 34.36 2.05
N GLU A 60 39.61 34.41 2.50
CA GLU A 60 40.07 33.58 3.63
C GLU A 60 39.34 33.95 4.93
N ARG A 61 39.03 35.23 5.17
CA ARG A 61 38.19 35.64 6.29
C ARG A 61 36.79 35.06 6.20
N LEU A 62 36.11 35.19 5.05
CA LEU A 62 34.76 34.67 4.84
C LEU A 62 34.69 33.15 4.99
N LYS A 63 35.70 32.44 4.48
CA LYS A 63 35.85 30.99 4.65
C LYS A 63 35.96 30.61 6.13
N ASN A 64 36.81 31.30 6.90
CA ASN A 64 36.97 31.04 8.33
C ASN A 64 35.71 31.38 9.14
N GLU A 65 35.00 32.46 8.81
CA GLU A 65 33.69 32.78 9.37
C GLU A 65 32.66 31.68 9.06
N GLY A 66 32.64 31.18 7.82
CA GLY A 66 31.77 30.09 7.39
C GLY A 66 31.99 28.80 8.19
N ILE A 67 33.25 28.39 8.39
CA ILE A 67 33.61 27.24 9.23
C ILE A 67 33.10 27.44 10.67
N LEU A 68 33.41 28.59 11.27
CA LEU A 68 33.02 28.88 12.65
C LEU A 68 31.49 28.84 12.82
N PHE A 69 30.73 29.39 11.88
CA PHE A 69 29.27 29.32 11.94
C PHE A 69 28.74 27.89 11.78
N ALA A 70 29.37 27.06 10.96
CA ALA A 70 29.00 25.66 10.83
C ALA A 70 29.25 24.88 12.14
N GLU A 71 30.38 25.12 12.80
CA GLU A 71 30.71 24.51 14.10
C GLU A 71 29.75 24.94 15.22
N LEU A 72 29.17 26.14 15.12
CA LEU A 72 28.16 26.67 16.03
C LEU A 72 26.72 26.26 15.66
N GLU A 73 26.54 25.37 14.68
CA GLU A 73 25.24 24.94 14.13
C GLU A 73 24.39 26.08 13.54
N LYS A 74 25.03 27.22 13.21
CA LYS A 74 24.41 28.38 12.54
C LYS A 74 24.52 28.24 11.03
N TYR A 75 23.80 27.26 10.49
CA TYR A 75 23.95 26.84 9.09
C TYR A 75 23.56 27.93 8.08
N SER A 76 22.55 28.76 8.37
CA SER A 76 22.12 29.83 7.47
C SER A 76 23.22 30.88 7.30
N GLU A 77 23.80 31.33 8.41
CA GLU A 77 24.90 32.29 8.40
C GLU A 77 26.16 31.69 7.77
N SER A 78 26.44 30.41 8.01
CA SER A 78 27.54 29.69 7.36
C SER A 78 27.39 29.66 5.83
N ILE A 79 26.20 29.31 5.32
CA ILE A 79 25.89 29.30 3.89
C ILE A 79 26.09 30.69 3.27
N GLU A 80 25.60 31.75 3.93
CA GLU A 80 25.79 33.13 3.45
C GLU A 80 27.29 33.49 3.31
N ARG A 81 28.13 33.07 4.25
CA ARG A 81 29.58 33.32 4.19
C ARG A 81 30.28 32.55 3.09
N PHE A 82 29.94 31.28 2.90
CA PHE A 82 30.49 30.49 1.80
C PHE A 82 30.03 31.00 0.44
N GLN A 83 28.75 31.38 0.28
CA GLN A 83 28.26 31.99 -0.95
C GLN A 83 28.97 33.31 -1.27
N ALA A 84 29.15 34.19 -0.27
CA ALA A 84 29.89 35.44 -0.44
C ALA A 84 31.37 35.21 -0.79
N ALA A 85 32.00 34.14 -0.28
CA ALA A 85 33.35 33.76 -0.66
C ALA A 85 33.42 33.24 -2.11
N ILE A 86 32.44 32.43 -2.52
CA ILE A 86 32.31 31.88 -3.88
C ILE A 86 32.06 33.00 -4.91
N GLU A 87 31.29 34.02 -4.57
CA GLU A 87 31.10 35.19 -5.45
C GLU A 87 32.41 35.90 -5.79
N LEU A 88 33.37 35.89 -4.85
CA LEU A 88 34.69 36.49 -5.03
C LEU A 88 35.68 35.55 -5.73
N GLN A 89 35.56 34.22 -5.52
CA GLN A 89 36.36 33.18 -6.16
C GLN A 89 35.48 32.02 -6.65
N PRO A 90 34.83 32.18 -7.83
CA PRO A 90 33.84 31.21 -8.32
C PRO A 90 34.44 29.85 -8.66
N ASP A 91 35.72 29.82 -9.02
CA ASP A 91 36.43 28.63 -9.49
C ASP A 91 37.16 27.87 -8.36
N ASP A 92 37.05 28.32 -7.10
CA ASP A 92 37.64 27.62 -5.96
C ASP A 92 36.76 26.42 -5.56
N GLY A 93 37.17 25.22 -5.99
CA GLY A 93 36.48 23.98 -5.68
C GLY A 93 36.35 23.67 -4.18
N ARG A 94 37.27 24.18 -3.33
CA ARG A 94 37.21 23.95 -1.88
C ARG A 94 36.04 24.68 -1.24
N LEU A 95 35.73 25.90 -1.68
CA LEU A 95 34.59 26.66 -1.17
C LEU A 95 33.25 25.97 -1.51
N HIS A 96 33.14 25.41 -2.71
CA HIS A 96 31.96 24.63 -3.12
C HIS A 96 31.83 23.32 -2.33
N GLU A 97 32.96 22.66 -2.02
CA GLU A 97 32.99 21.44 -1.21
C GLU A 97 32.53 21.73 0.23
N MET A 98 33.05 22.78 0.85
CA MET A 98 32.67 23.20 2.19
C MET A 98 31.19 23.62 2.27
N LEU A 99 30.69 24.31 1.24
CA LEU A 99 29.27 24.63 1.12
C LEU A 99 28.41 23.35 1.03
N SER A 100 28.86 22.34 0.29
CA SER A 100 28.18 21.04 0.21
C SER A 100 28.11 20.35 1.57
N GLN A 101 29.20 20.35 2.35
CA GLN A 101 29.21 19.79 3.71
C GLN A 101 28.18 20.48 4.63
N VAL A 102 28.04 21.81 4.53
CA VAL A 102 27.05 22.55 5.32
C VAL A 102 25.62 22.19 4.93
N PHE A 103 25.34 22.01 3.63
CA PHE A 103 24.04 21.51 3.18
C PHE A 103 23.76 20.10 3.69
N LEU A 104 24.76 19.21 3.75
CA LEU A 104 24.60 17.88 4.35
C LEU A 104 24.27 17.95 5.84
N MET A 105 24.98 18.79 6.60
CA MET A 105 24.70 18.96 8.03
C MET A 105 23.30 19.52 8.30
N ARG A 106 22.75 20.31 7.37
CA ARG A 106 21.39 20.85 7.43
C ARG A 106 20.31 19.89 6.92
N GLY A 107 20.69 18.78 6.25
CA GLY A 107 19.77 17.79 5.66
C GLY A 107 19.20 18.19 4.30
N GLU A 108 19.87 19.08 3.57
CA GLU A 108 19.46 19.56 2.24
C GLU A 108 20.24 18.83 1.12
N ASP A 109 20.04 17.51 1.01
CA ASP A 109 20.88 16.61 0.20
C ASP A 109 20.97 17.01 -1.29
N PHE A 110 19.88 17.48 -1.90
CA PHE A 110 19.88 17.91 -3.31
C PHE A 110 20.79 19.12 -3.56
N LEU A 111 20.79 20.10 -2.64
CA LEU A 111 21.65 21.27 -2.73
C LEU A 111 23.11 20.91 -2.44
N ALA A 112 23.34 19.95 -1.54
CA ALA A 112 24.66 19.38 -1.32
C ALA A 112 25.23 18.73 -2.58
N ILE A 113 24.43 17.94 -3.32
CA ILE A 113 24.86 17.33 -4.60
C ILE A 113 25.28 18.42 -5.60
N GLN A 114 24.45 19.46 -5.80
CA GLN A 114 24.76 20.53 -6.74
C GLN A 114 26.06 21.28 -6.39
N ALA A 115 26.30 21.52 -5.10
CA ALA A 115 27.53 22.17 -4.65
C ALA A 115 28.75 21.24 -4.82
N ALA A 116 28.63 19.96 -4.49
CA ALA A 116 29.73 19.01 -4.65
C ALA A 116 30.07 18.73 -6.13
N GLU A 117 29.07 18.69 -7.03
CA GLU A 117 29.31 18.57 -8.48
C GLU A 117 30.12 19.76 -9.02
N LYS A 118 29.83 20.98 -8.53
CA LYS A 118 30.64 22.17 -8.86
C LYS A 118 32.07 22.03 -8.30
N ALA A 119 32.23 21.56 -7.07
CA ALA A 119 33.53 21.33 -6.47
C ALA A 119 34.40 20.36 -7.29
N VAL A 120 33.81 19.23 -7.70
CA VAL A 120 34.46 18.22 -8.57
C VAL A 120 34.81 18.81 -9.94
N LYS A 121 33.91 19.62 -10.52
CA LYS A 121 34.15 20.28 -11.81
C LYS A 121 35.31 21.28 -11.76
N CYS A 122 35.42 22.03 -10.67
CA CYS A 122 36.50 22.99 -10.45
C CYS A 122 37.83 22.29 -10.10
N CYS A 123 37.78 21.18 -9.36
CA CYS A 123 38.96 20.45 -8.89
C CYS A 123 38.81 18.93 -9.10
N PRO A 124 39.06 18.42 -10.33
CA PRO A 124 38.84 17.00 -10.66
C PRO A 124 39.79 16.00 -9.95
N TYR A 125 40.84 16.49 -9.30
CA TYR A 125 41.81 15.67 -8.57
C TYR A 125 41.68 15.82 -7.04
N TRP A 126 40.54 16.32 -6.56
CA TRP A 126 40.28 16.55 -5.14
C TRP A 126 39.41 15.41 -4.58
N ALA A 127 40.02 14.46 -3.87
CA ALA A 127 39.38 13.23 -3.40
C ALA A 127 38.19 13.52 -2.47
N GLU A 128 38.32 14.51 -1.58
CA GLU A 128 37.31 14.87 -0.59
C GLU A 128 36.03 15.44 -1.24
N ALA A 129 36.11 16.09 -2.42
CA ALA A 129 34.92 16.55 -3.14
C ALA A 129 34.13 15.38 -3.70
N TYR A 130 34.81 14.35 -4.21
CA TYR A 130 34.16 13.11 -4.64
C TYR A 130 33.57 12.34 -3.46
N GLN A 131 34.25 12.34 -2.30
CA GLN A 131 33.73 11.74 -1.06
C GLN A 131 32.47 12.46 -0.58
N THR A 132 32.48 13.79 -0.51
CA THR A 132 31.31 14.60 -0.13
C THR A 132 30.16 14.46 -1.13
N LEU A 133 30.44 14.41 -2.43
CA LEU A 133 29.45 14.10 -3.47
C LEU A 133 28.83 12.71 -3.25
N ALA A 134 29.65 11.70 -2.97
CA ALA A 134 29.18 10.34 -2.76
C ALA A 134 28.28 10.23 -1.53
N ARG A 135 28.62 10.90 -0.42
CA ARG A 135 27.78 10.99 0.79
C ARG A 135 26.44 11.66 0.49
N ALA A 136 26.44 12.75 -0.26
CA ALA A 136 25.22 13.45 -0.66
C ALA A 136 24.32 12.59 -1.56
N GLN A 137 24.89 11.91 -2.55
CA GLN A 137 24.17 10.96 -3.41
C GLN A 137 23.60 9.78 -2.61
N LEU A 138 24.34 9.28 -1.63
CA LEU A 138 23.90 8.18 -0.77
C LEU A 138 22.71 8.59 0.11
N ASN A 139 22.75 9.76 0.74
CA ASN A 139 21.63 10.30 1.52
C ASN A 139 20.38 10.54 0.65
N PHE A 140 20.59 11.02 -0.59
CA PHE A 140 19.52 11.24 -1.55
C PHE A 140 18.92 9.93 -2.13
N GLY A 141 19.59 8.78 -1.94
CA GLY A 141 19.14 7.46 -2.37
C GLY A 141 19.75 6.94 -3.68
N GLU A 142 20.70 7.65 -4.27
CA GLU A 142 21.35 7.32 -5.55
C GLU A 142 22.61 6.46 -5.34
N LEU A 143 22.42 5.22 -4.83
CA LEU A 143 23.52 4.32 -4.45
C LEU A 143 24.54 4.04 -5.57
N ASN A 144 24.09 3.89 -6.83
CA ASN A 144 25.01 3.57 -7.92
C ASN A 144 25.94 4.74 -8.24
N LEU A 145 25.40 5.96 -8.28
CA LEU A 145 26.19 7.17 -8.45
C LEU A 145 27.12 7.38 -7.26
N ALA A 146 26.64 7.12 -6.03
CA ALA A 146 27.48 7.20 -4.83
C ALA A 146 28.67 6.24 -4.91
N VAL A 147 28.47 4.99 -5.35
CA VAL A 147 29.56 4.01 -5.54
C VAL A 147 30.55 4.48 -6.61
N GLU A 148 30.08 5.05 -7.72
CA GLU A 148 30.98 5.63 -8.75
C GLU A 148 31.81 6.77 -8.19
N SER A 149 31.19 7.70 -7.46
CA SER A 149 31.86 8.83 -6.81
C SER A 149 32.87 8.36 -5.75
N PHE A 150 32.54 7.36 -4.92
CA PHE A 150 33.49 6.76 -3.97
C PHE A 150 34.66 6.07 -4.67
N ARG A 151 34.43 5.39 -5.81
CA ARG A 151 35.52 4.82 -6.62
C ARG A 151 36.44 5.90 -7.18
N SER A 152 35.88 7.01 -7.66
CA SER A 152 36.65 8.16 -8.11
C SER A 152 37.48 8.74 -6.96
N ALA A 153 36.90 8.95 -5.78
CA ALA A 153 37.63 9.42 -4.59
C ALA A 153 38.80 8.49 -4.23
N ASN A 154 38.53 7.17 -4.15
CA ASN A 154 39.53 6.16 -3.80
C ASN A 154 40.61 5.98 -4.88
N SER A 155 40.32 6.32 -6.14
CA SER A 155 41.33 6.32 -7.22
C SER A 155 42.29 7.50 -7.15
N ILE A 156 41.87 8.61 -6.54
CA ILE A 156 42.66 9.82 -6.36
C ILE A 156 43.51 9.71 -5.09
N ASP A 157 42.90 9.28 -3.97
CA ASP A 157 43.60 9.03 -2.71
C ASP A 157 43.25 7.63 -2.18
N ASN A 158 44.13 6.67 -2.45
CA ASN A 158 44.01 5.29 -2.01
C ASN A 158 44.65 5.02 -0.63
N THR A 159 45.17 6.06 0.03
CA THR A 159 45.79 5.95 1.35
C THR A 159 44.83 6.36 2.48
N ASN A 160 43.68 6.94 2.12
CA ASN A 160 42.67 7.39 3.05
C ASN A 160 41.74 6.23 3.47
N GLU A 161 41.97 5.70 4.67
CA GLU A 161 41.17 4.60 5.25
C GLU A 161 39.67 4.93 5.36
N GLU A 162 39.28 6.20 5.50
CA GLU A 162 37.87 6.61 5.61
C GLU A 162 37.15 6.45 4.27
N ILE A 163 37.78 6.88 3.17
CA ILE A 163 37.24 6.71 1.80
C ILE A 163 37.12 5.22 1.47
N GLU A 164 38.12 4.42 1.82
CA GLU A 164 38.09 2.98 1.59
C GLU A 164 36.96 2.30 2.37
N GLN A 165 36.80 2.62 3.67
CA GLN A 165 35.73 2.05 4.50
C GLN A 165 34.33 2.43 3.99
N GLU A 166 34.13 3.67 3.56
CA GLU A 166 32.87 4.13 3.00
C GLU A 166 32.57 3.48 1.64
N LEU A 167 33.58 3.33 0.77
CA LEU A 167 33.46 2.60 -0.48
C LEU A 167 33.10 1.13 -0.24
N GLN A 168 33.75 0.44 0.71
CA GLN A 168 33.42 -0.95 1.05
C GLN A 168 31.99 -1.08 1.61
N SER A 169 31.56 -0.12 2.45
CA SER A 169 30.19 -0.08 2.96
C SER A 169 29.16 0.13 1.84
N ALA A 170 29.44 1.04 0.92
CA ALA A 170 28.59 1.31 -0.25
C ALA A 170 28.56 0.12 -1.23
N LEU A 171 29.70 -0.56 -1.45
CA LEU A 171 29.79 -1.78 -2.26
C LEU A 171 29.05 -2.95 -1.62
N LEU A 172 29.09 -3.10 -0.29
CA LEU A 172 28.31 -4.10 0.43
C LEU A 172 26.82 -3.83 0.31
N LEU A 173 26.39 -2.56 0.49
CA LEU A 173 25.01 -2.12 0.23
C LEU A 173 24.61 -2.39 -1.23
N GLN A 174 25.49 -2.13 -2.20
CA GLN A 174 25.24 -2.40 -3.62
C GLN A 174 25.16 -3.89 -3.92
N ALA A 175 26.00 -4.73 -3.31
CA ALA A 175 25.95 -6.18 -3.44
C ALA A 175 24.68 -6.76 -2.81
N GLN A 176 24.28 -6.27 -1.63
CA GLN A 176 23.00 -6.61 -1.01
C GLN A 176 21.81 -6.19 -1.88
N ARG A 177 21.87 -4.98 -2.48
CA ARG A 177 20.87 -4.47 -3.41
C ARG A 177 20.80 -5.31 -4.69
N ASN A 178 21.94 -5.67 -5.28
CA ASN A 178 21.99 -6.50 -6.50
C ASN A 178 21.51 -7.92 -6.23
N ALA A 179 21.86 -8.51 -5.09
CA ALA A 179 21.33 -9.81 -4.67
C ALA A 179 19.80 -9.81 -4.47
N LEU A 180 19.21 -8.66 -4.12
CA LEU A 180 17.75 -8.46 -3.98
C LEU A 180 17.07 -8.08 -5.31
N CYS A 181 17.74 -7.33 -6.18
CA CYS A 181 17.26 -6.95 -7.51
C CYS A 181 17.26 -8.12 -8.50
N ASP A 182 18.24 -9.03 -8.42
CA ASP A 182 18.27 -10.25 -9.22
C ASP A 182 17.21 -11.28 -8.79
N THR A 183 16.58 -11.11 -7.61
CA THR A 183 15.71 -12.17 -7.06
C THR A 183 14.22 -11.85 -6.91
N ASN A 184 13.74 -10.61 -6.71
CA ASN A 184 12.36 -10.49 -6.20
C ASN A 184 11.34 -9.53 -6.87
N GLY A 185 11.67 -8.76 -7.91
CA GLY A 185 10.67 -7.87 -8.57
C GLY A 185 10.52 -8.11 -10.06
N SER A 186 11.59 -7.84 -10.82
CA SER A 186 11.57 -7.94 -12.30
C SER A 186 11.34 -9.36 -12.78
N ASN A 187 12.08 -10.33 -12.22
CA ASN A 187 11.93 -11.74 -12.59
C ASN A 187 10.53 -12.28 -12.25
N ARG A 188 9.92 -11.84 -11.14
CA ARG A 188 8.56 -12.26 -10.77
C ARG A 188 7.51 -11.70 -11.73
N VAL A 189 7.57 -10.41 -12.04
CA VAL A 189 6.63 -9.78 -12.98
C VAL A 189 6.77 -10.38 -14.38
N GLN A 190 7.99 -10.58 -14.88
CA GLN A 190 8.22 -11.23 -16.18
C GLN A 190 7.72 -12.68 -16.19
N HIS A 191 7.96 -13.43 -15.12
CA HIS A 191 7.47 -14.80 -14.97
C HIS A 191 5.94 -14.85 -14.96
N SER A 192 5.29 -13.97 -14.20
CA SER A 192 3.82 -13.86 -14.16
C SER A 192 3.21 -13.48 -15.52
N ILE A 193 3.87 -12.59 -16.27
CA ILE A 193 3.45 -12.25 -17.65
C ILE A 193 3.58 -13.50 -18.53
N ALA A 194 4.69 -14.23 -18.47
CA ALA A 194 4.89 -15.46 -19.25
C ALA A 194 3.82 -16.53 -18.94
N LEU A 195 3.50 -16.74 -17.66
CA LEU A 195 2.41 -17.63 -17.25
C LEU A 195 1.07 -17.16 -17.82
N SER A 196 0.79 -15.85 -17.77
CA SER A 196 -0.46 -15.28 -18.30
C SER A 196 -0.64 -15.56 -19.80
N TRP A 197 0.44 -15.50 -20.59
CA TRP A 197 0.41 -15.89 -22.00
C TRP A 197 0.17 -17.39 -22.18
N LYS A 198 0.77 -18.22 -21.34
CA LYS A 198 0.66 -19.68 -21.43
C LYS A 198 -0.77 -20.18 -21.16
N VAL A 199 -1.47 -19.55 -20.21
CA VAL A 199 -2.85 -19.93 -19.83
C VAL A 199 -3.92 -18.99 -20.42
N ARG A 200 -3.61 -18.31 -21.54
CA ARG A 200 -4.50 -17.30 -22.15
C ARG A 200 -5.89 -17.85 -22.49
N ASP A 201 -6.00 -19.13 -22.83
CA ASP A 201 -7.26 -19.82 -23.12
C ASP A 201 -8.23 -19.93 -21.94
N LEU A 202 -7.76 -19.67 -20.71
CA LEU A 202 -8.59 -19.58 -19.51
C LEU A 202 -9.36 -18.25 -19.40
N ASN A 203 -9.01 -17.26 -20.23
CA ASN A 203 -9.68 -15.95 -20.29
C ASN A 203 -9.70 -15.19 -18.95
N ILE A 204 -8.55 -15.17 -18.27
CA ILE A 204 -8.36 -14.60 -16.92
C ILE A 204 -8.47 -13.08 -16.90
N PHE A 205 -7.97 -12.38 -17.92
CA PHE A 205 -7.88 -10.91 -17.98
C PHE A 205 -8.87 -10.32 -18.98
N ILE A 206 -9.52 -9.21 -18.60
CA ILE A 206 -10.25 -8.33 -19.54
C ILE A 206 -9.30 -7.28 -20.11
N THR A 207 -8.47 -6.69 -19.24
CA THR A 207 -7.50 -5.65 -19.61
C THR A 207 -6.14 -6.01 -19.06
N GLU A 208 -5.17 -6.21 -19.94
CA GLU A 208 -3.77 -6.47 -19.58
C GLU A 208 -3.03 -5.14 -19.44
N THR A 209 -2.20 -5.00 -18.41
CA THR A 209 -1.35 -3.81 -18.18
C THR A 209 0.12 -4.20 -18.17
N PHE A 210 0.51 -5.21 -18.97
CA PHE A 210 1.85 -5.79 -18.96
C PHE A 210 2.96 -4.79 -19.32
N GLU A 211 2.72 -3.91 -20.30
CA GLU A 211 3.68 -2.85 -20.66
C GLU A 211 3.88 -1.86 -19.51
N ASP A 212 2.78 -1.38 -18.91
CA ASP A 212 2.82 -0.51 -17.73
C ASP A 212 3.47 -1.20 -16.53
N ALA A 213 3.26 -2.51 -16.37
CA ALA A 213 3.86 -3.31 -15.31
C ALA A 213 5.39 -3.40 -15.47
N LEU A 214 5.88 -3.64 -16.68
CA LEU A 214 7.32 -3.64 -16.97
C LEU A 214 7.93 -2.24 -16.74
N ALA A 215 7.22 -1.17 -17.12
CA ALA A 215 7.66 0.20 -16.84
C ALA A 215 7.68 0.51 -15.33
N GLN A 216 6.70 0.04 -14.56
CA GLN A 216 6.67 0.13 -13.09
C GLN A 216 7.89 -0.56 -12.47
N VAL A 217 8.24 -1.77 -12.93
CA VAL A 217 9.42 -2.50 -12.45
C VAL A 217 10.72 -1.72 -12.67
N VAL A 218 10.90 -1.10 -13.85
CA VAL A 218 12.09 -0.28 -14.14
C VAL A 218 12.19 0.94 -13.22
N ASN A 219 11.05 1.54 -12.84
CA ASN A 219 11.03 2.63 -11.88
C ASN A 219 11.29 2.14 -10.44
N LEU A 220 10.76 0.96 -10.08
CA LEU A 220 10.94 0.36 -8.77
C LEU A 220 12.38 -0.12 -8.54
N SER A 221 13.10 -0.60 -9.57
CA SER A 221 14.51 -1.03 -9.45
C SER A 221 15.47 0.10 -9.03
N ARG A 222 15.06 1.36 -9.27
CA ARG A 222 15.78 2.56 -8.83
C ARG A 222 15.62 2.84 -7.33
N ARG A 223 14.65 2.22 -6.66
CA ARG A 223 14.36 2.40 -5.23
C ARG A 223 14.64 1.12 -4.44
N PHE A 224 15.17 1.26 -3.23
CA PHE A 224 15.29 0.15 -2.29
C PHE A 224 14.15 0.24 -1.25
N CYS A 225 13.42 -0.85 -1.06
CA CYS A 225 12.36 -0.93 -0.05
C CYS A 225 12.30 -2.36 0.50
N ASN A 226 12.36 -2.49 1.83
CA ASN A 226 12.29 -3.79 2.53
C ASN A 226 10.83 -4.14 2.91
N ASP A 227 9.89 -3.87 2.00
CA ASP A 227 8.47 -4.21 2.16
C ASP A 227 8.18 -5.55 1.48
N PRO A 228 7.54 -6.53 2.14
CA PRO A 228 7.18 -7.82 1.52
C PRO A 228 6.32 -7.71 0.26
N LEU A 229 5.61 -6.59 0.08
CA LEU A 229 4.76 -6.32 -1.09
C LEU A 229 5.51 -5.60 -2.23
N PHE A 230 6.74 -5.16 -1.99
CA PHE A 230 7.52 -4.43 -2.98
C PHE A 230 7.88 -5.32 -4.18
N GLY A 231 7.55 -4.87 -5.39
CA GLY A 231 7.76 -5.62 -6.62
C GLY A 231 6.82 -6.82 -6.80
N LEU A 232 5.84 -7.01 -5.92
CA LEU A 232 4.87 -8.10 -6.01
C LEU A 232 3.91 -7.85 -7.18
N PRO A 233 3.83 -8.74 -8.19
CA PRO A 233 2.75 -8.68 -9.16
C PRO A 233 1.40 -8.88 -8.46
N ILE A 234 0.42 -8.03 -8.77
CA ILE A 234 -0.96 -8.16 -8.31
C ILE A 234 -1.91 -8.07 -9.49
N VAL A 235 -3.09 -8.68 -9.33
CA VAL A 235 -4.20 -8.58 -10.28
C VAL A 235 -5.45 -8.09 -9.55
N VAL A 236 -6.30 -7.36 -10.26
CA VAL A 236 -7.43 -6.68 -9.63
C VAL A 236 -8.70 -6.94 -10.43
N LYS A 237 -9.78 -7.36 -9.79
CA LYS A 237 -11.09 -7.55 -10.45
C LYS A 237 -11.55 -6.29 -11.17
N ASP A 238 -12.20 -6.47 -12.32
CA ASP A 238 -12.55 -5.35 -13.21
C ASP A 238 -13.69 -4.43 -12.72
N CYS A 239 -14.16 -4.61 -11.47
CA CYS A 239 -15.06 -3.69 -10.78
C CYS A 239 -14.34 -2.65 -9.91
N PHE A 240 -13.01 -2.74 -9.76
CA PHE A 240 -12.22 -1.70 -9.11
C PHE A 240 -11.75 -0.69 -10.15
N SER A 241 -12.04 0.58 -9.86
CA SER A 241 -11.57 1.70 -10.65
C SER A 241 -10.05 1.81 -10.56
N THR A 242 -9.41 1.98 -11.71
CA THR A 242 -7.97 2.16 -11.81
C THR A 242 -7.71 3.27 -12.81
N LYS A 243 -7.02 4.34 -12.39
CA LYS A 243 -6.86 5.56 -13.20
C LYS A 243 -6.26 5.21 -14.57
N SER A 244 -6.91 5.68 -15.63
CA SER A 244 -6.50 5.49 -17.04
C SER A 244 -6.50 4.05 -17.57
N VAL A 245 -6.77 3.04 -16.74
CA VAL A 245 -6.93 1.64 -17.14
C VAL A 245 -8.42 1.33 -17.28
N ARG A 246 -8.80 0.56 -18.30
CA ARG A 246 -10.21 0.23 -18.54
C ARG A 246 -10.83 -0.46 -17.32
N THR A 247 -12.07 -0.10 -16.99
CA THR A 247 -12.86 -0.70 -15.90
C THR A 247 -14.25 -0.97 -16.46
N THR A 248 -14.52 -2.21 -16.85
CA THR A 248 -15.67 -2.55 -17.71
C THR A 248 -16.76 -3.31 -16.98
N LEU A 249 -16.48 -3.82 -15.77
CA LEU A 249 -17.38 -4.71 -15.04
C LEU A 249 -17.80 -5.96 -15.83
N GLY A 250 -16.97 -6.41 -16.78
CA GLY A 250 -17.33 -7.52 -17.66
C GLY A 250 -18.53 -7.21 -18.56
N SER A 251 -18.88 -5.94 -18.75
CA SER A 251 -20.07 -5.48 -19.47
C SER A 251 -19.72 -4.73 -20.75
N LYS A 252 -20.55 -4.91 -21.78
CA LYS A 252 -20.53 -4.06 -22.97
C LYS A 252 -20.78 -2.59 -22.65
N ALA A 253 -21.62 -2.30 -21.65
CA ALA A 253 -22.03 -0.94 -21.30
C ALA A 253 -20.85 -0.04 -20.89
N LEU A 254 -19.79 -0.64 -20.34
CA LEU A 254 -18.60 0.07 -19.86
C LEU A 254 -17.33 -0.40 -20.59
N GLU A 255 -17.45 -1.04 -21.76
CA GLU A 255 -16.31 -1.64 -22.46
C GLU A 255 -15.16 -0.66 -22.69
N ASN A 256 -15.47 0.62 -22.92
CA ASN A 256 -14.50 1.69 -23.19
C ASN A 256 -14.30 2.65 -22.01
N TYR A 257 -14.90 2.39 -20.84
CA TYR A 257 -14.80 3.27 -19.68
C TYR A 257 -13.40 3.23 -19.06
N LYS A 258 -12.79 4.41 -18.92
CA LYS A 258 -11.50 4.62 -18.22
C LYS A 258 -11.72 5.60 -17.06
N PRO A 259 -11.66 5.15 -15.80
CA PRO A 259 -11.78 6.03 -14.64
C PRO A 259 -10.67 7.09 -14.59
N ASN A 260 -10.98 8.27 -14.04
CA ASN A 260 -9.99 9.33 -13.77
C ASN A 260 -9.34 9.22 -12.37
N PHE A 261 -9.70 8.19 -11.60
CA PHE A 261 -9.16 7.91 -10.27
C PHE A 261 -8.92 6.42 -10.05
N THR A 262 -8.06 6.09 -9.09
CA THR A 262 -7.82 4.72 -8.63
C THR A 262 -8.58 4.49 -7.33
N SER A 263 -9.17 3.30 -7.18
CA SER A 263 -9.82 2.86 -5.95
C SER A 263 -8.84 2.83 -4.79
N THR A 264 -9.31 3.12 -3.58
CA THR A 264 -8.41 3.36 -2.44
C THR A 264 -7.58 2.13 -2.09
N VAL A 265 -8.18 0.94 -2.17
CA VAL A 265 -7.49 -0.33 -1.88
C VAL A 265 -6.40 -0.65 -2.90
N VAL A 266 -6.64 -0.38 -4.18
CA VAL A 266 -5.63 -0.55 -5.24
C VAL A 266 -4.51 0.47 -5.08
N GLU A 267 -4.85 1.73 -4.82
CA GLU A 267 -3.89 2.80 -4.59
C GLU A 267 -2.94 2.47 -3.42
N LYS A 268 -3.48 1.97 -2.29
CA LYS A 268 -2.67 1.55 -1.14
C LYS A 268 -1.68 0.43 -1.47
N LEU A 269 -2.09 -0.57 -2.26
CA LEU A 269 -1.17 -1.64 -2.69
C LEU A 269 -0.08 -1.12 -3.63
N LEU A 270 -0.42 -0.25 -4.59
CA LEU A 270 0.55 0.36 -5.49
C LEU A 270 1.57 1.23 -4.73
N GLN A 271 1.12 1.97 -3.70
CA GLN A 271 1.99 2.76 -2.83
C GLN A 271 2.98 1.91 -2.02
N ARG A 272 2.62 0.65 -1.72
CA ARG A 272 3.50 -0.35 -1.08
C ARG A 272 4.47 -1.00 -2.08
N GLY A 273 4.43 -0.61 -3.35
CA GLY A 273 5.31 -1.09 -4.41
C GLY A 273 4.81 -2.33 -5.13
N CYS A 274 3.55 -2.74 -4.97
CA CYS A 274 2.96 -3.77 -5.83
C CYS A 274 2.90 -3.30 -7.29
N VAL A 275 2.95 -4.25 -8.22
CA VAL A 275 2.91 -4.01 -9.66
C VAL A 275 1.61 -4.57 -10.25
N LEU A 276 0.77 -3.73 -10.83
CA LEU A 276 -0.49 -4.18 -11.42
C LEU A 276 -0.26 -4.86 -12.79
N LEU A 277 -0.59 -6.15 -12.90
CA LEU A 277 -0.51 -6.90 -14.16
C LEU A 277 -1.74 -6.74 -15.05
N GLY A 278 -2.91 -6.49 -14.46
CA GLY A 278 -4.13 -6.27 -15.22
C GLY A 278 -5.42 -6.38 -14.42
N LYS A 279 -6.52 -6.19 -15.15
CA LYS A 279 -7.89 -6.28 -14.66
C LYS A 279 -8.47 -7.65 -14.95
N THR A 280 -8.83 -8.41 -13.92
CA THR A 280 -9.31 -9.79 -14.07
C THR A 280 -10.78 -9.84 -14.46
N ASN A 281 -11.11 -10.83 -15.26
CA ASN A 281 -12.47 -11.14 -15.70
C ASN A 281 -13.38 -11.59 -14.55
N MET A 282 -14.68 -11.45 -14.76
CA MET A 282 -15.72 -11.55 -13.74
C MET A 282 -17.10 -11.73 -14.37
N ASP A 283 -18.10 -12.16 -13.61
CA ASP A 283 -19.49 -12.03 -14.07
C ASP A 283 -19.87 -10.55 -14.26
N GLU A 284 -20.69 -10.29 -15.28
CA GLU A 284 -21.15 -8.96 -15.63
C GLU A 284 -21.77 -8.25 -14.41
N PHE A 285 -21.32 -7.03 -14.11
CA PHE A 285 -21.76 -6.24 -12.94
C PHE A 285 -21.60 -6.93 -11.57
N CYS A 286 -20.68 -7.89 -11.45
CA CYS A 286 -20.52 -8.75 -10.28
C CYS A 286 -21.70 -9.72 -10.04
N MET A 287 -22.63 -9.87 -10.99
CA MET A 287 -23.86 -10.65 -10.84
C MET A 287 -23.70 -12.06 -11.41
N GLY A 288 -23.38 -13.02 -10.54
CA GLY A 288 -23.29 -14.43 -10.88
C GLY A 288 -22.37 -15.20 -9.94
N THR A 289 -22.46 -16.53 -9.99
CA THR A 289 -21.64 -17.44 -9.17
C THR A 289 -20.76 -18.37 -10.01
N SER A 290 -20.55 -18.08 -11.30
CA SER A 290 -19.84 -18.97 -12.23
C SER A 290 -18.73 -18.32 -13.05
N SER A 291 -18.71 -16.99 -13.15
CA SER A 291 -17.86 -16.20 -14.06
C SER A 291 -18.04 -16.59 -15.53
N THR A 292 -19.27 -16.96 -15.92
CA THR A 292 -19.60 -17.38 -17.28
C THR A 292 -20.32 -16.33 -18.10
N ASN A 293 -20.86 -15.29 -17.44
CA ASN A 293 -21.75 -14.31 -18.06
C ASN A 293 -21.04 -13.02 -18.49
N SER A 294 -19.71 -12.97 -18.44
CA SER A 294 -18.93 -11.83 -18.93
C SER A 294 -19.15 -11.60 -20.42
N TYR A 295 -19.34 -10.35 -20.81
CA TYR A 295 -19.36 -9.93 -22.22
C TYR A 295 -18.06 -10.28 -22.95
N PHE A 296 -16.92 -10.32 -22.25
CA PHE A 296 -15.61 -10.67 -22.81
C PHE A 296 -15.37 -12.19 -22.86
N GLY A 297 -16.41 -12.98 -22.60
CA GLY A 297 -16.37 -14.44 -22.60
C GLY A 297 -16.11 -15.04 -21.21
N PRO A 298 -16.43 -16.33 -21.03
CA PRO A 298 -16.38 -17.00 -19.73
C PRO A 298 -14.95 -17.22 -19.25
N VAL A 299 -14.76 -17.25 -17.93
CA VAL A 299 -13.50 -17.67 -17.29
C VAL A 299 -13.52 -19.18 -17.08
N LYS A 300 -12.41 -19.85 -17.40
CA LYS A 300 -12.29 -21.32 -17.26
C LYS A 300 -11.41 -21.69 -16.07
N ASN A 301 -11.78 -22.75 -15.35
CA ASN A 301 -11.05 -23.16 -14.16
C ASN A 301 -9.73 -23.86 -14.51
N PRO A 302 -8.58 -23.48 -13.92
CA PRO A 302 -7.30 -24.14 -14.16
C PRO A 302 -7.30 -25.66 -13.89
N TRP A 303 -8.13 -26.14 -12.95
CA TRP A 303 -8.27 -27.57 -12.63
C TRP A 303 -8.93 -28.41 -13.72
N THR A 304 -9.31 -27.76 -14.81
CA THR A 304 -9.75 -28.39 -16.05
C THR A 304 -8.61 -29.18 -16.73
N PHE A 305 -7.36 -28.71 -16.62
CA PHE A 305 -6.22 -29.44 -17.16
C PHE A 305 -5.98 -30.75 -16.39
N GLU A 306 -6.05 -31.90 -17.07
CA GLU A 306 -5.94 -33.22 -16.40
C GLU A 306 -4.54 -33.50 -15.83
N VAL A 307 -3.51 -32.76 -16.27
CA VAL A 307 -2.15 -32.80 -15.73
C VAL A 307 -2.13 -32.55 -14.21
N TRP A 308 -3.09 -31.78 -13.70
CA TRP A 308 -3.29 -31.52 -12.27
C TRP A 308 -4.09 -32.59 -11.54
N ARG A 309 -4.75 -33.48 -12.28
CA ARG A 309 -5.49 -34.64 -11.77
C ARG A 309 -4.70 -35.95 -11.96
N GLY A 310 -3.43 -35.86 -12.35
CA GLY A 310 -2.52 -37.00 -12.54
C GLY A 310 -2.69 -37.78 -13.85
N LYS A 311 -3.27 -37.18 -14.89
CA LYS A 311 -3.48 -37.83 -16.21
C LYS A 311 -2.83 -37.01 -17.33
N PHE A 312 -1.98 -37.66 -18.14
CA PHE A 312 -1.18 -37.01 -19.18
C PHE A 312 -1.65 -37.30 -20.62
N ASP A 313 -2.70 -38.11 -20.80
CA ASP A 313 -2.99 -38.78 -22.09
C ASP A 313 -4.18 -38.26 -22.90
N LYS A 314 -4.91 -37.22 -22.44
CA LYS A 314 -6.05 -36.68 -23.21
C LYS A 314 -5.78 -35.27 -23.73
N GLU A 315 -5.88 -35.13 -25.05
CA GLU A 315 -6.00 -33.86 -25.74
C GLU A 315 -7.22 -33.11 -25.19
N TYR A 316 -6.98 -32.02 -24.47
CA TYR A 316 -8.06 -31.25 -23.85
C TYR A 316 -8.55 -30.19 -24.83
N ASN A 317 -9.83 -30.23 -25.17
CA ASN A 317 -10.46 -29.17 -25.94
C ASN A 317 -11.24 -28.22 -25.01
N LEU A 318 -10.58 -27.16 -24.53
CA LEU A 318 -11.19 -26.07 -23.76
C LEU A 318 -12.29 -25.30 -24.53
N GLN A 319 -12.52 -25.62 -25.81
CA GLN A 319 -13.65 -25.12 -26.58
C GLN A 319 -14.92 -25.95 -26.39
N ASN A 320 -14.81 -27.20 -25.94
CA ASN A 320 -15.96 -28.10 -25.78
C ASN A 320 -16.66 -27.95 -24.43
N ASP A 321 -15.92 -28.15 -23.33
CA ASP A 321 -16.44 -28.03 -21.96
C ASP A 321 -15.27 -27.75 -21.00
N TRP A 322 -15.58 -27.22 -19.82
CA TRP A 322 -14.60 -26.90 -18.78
C TRP A 322 -15.29 -26.79 -17.41
N TYR A 323 -14.53 -26.85 -16.31
CA TYR A 323 -15.09 -26.58 -14.99
C TYR A 323 -15.20 -25.09 -14.74
N ILE A 324 -16.27 -24.65 -14.06
CA ILE A 324 -16.43 -23.22 -13.72
C ILE A 324 -15.44 -22.80 -12.64
N THR A 325 -15.11 -21.51 -12.60
CA THR A 325 -14.24 -20.93 -11.58
C THR A 325 -14.98 -20.52 -10.31
N GLY A 326 -16.31 -20.66 -10.28
CA GLY A 326 -17.14 -19.89 -9.35
C GLY A 326 -17.26 -18.43 -9.77
N GLY A 327 -18.00 -17.63 -9.00
CA GLY A 327 -18.21 -16.23 -9.35
C GLY A 327 -18.64 -15.37 -8.18
N SER A 328 -18.56 -14.05 -8.31
CA SER A 328 -18.23 -13.33 -9.55
C SER A 328 -16.75 -12.98 -9.73
N SER A 329 -15.85 -13.37 -8.82
CA SER A 329 -14.40 -13.07 -8.90
C SER A 329 -13.57 -14.22 -9.50
N GLY A 330 -14.10 -14.94 -10.49
CA GLY A 330 -13.47 -16.14 -11.05
C GLY A 330 -12.11 -15.89 -11.71
N GLY A 331 -11.95 -14.77 -12.43
CA GLY A 331 -10.65 -14.40 -13.01
C GLY A 331 -9.58 -14.16 -11.94
N SER A 332 -9.95 -13.55 -10.81
CA SER A 332 -9.05 -13.34 -9.67
C SER A 332 -8.62 -14.67 -9.05
N ALA A 333 -9.55 -15.61 -8.87
CA ALA A 333 -9.26 -16.94 -8.32
C ALA A 333 -8.38 -17.77 -9.27
N ALA A 334 -8.70 -17.77 -10.56
CA ALA A 334 -7.92 -18.47 -11.57
C ALA A 334 -6.50 -17.91 -11.70
N ALA A 335 -6.31 -16.58 -11.63
CA ALA A 335 -4.99 -15.97 -11.65
C ALA A 335 -4.11 -16.43 -10.47
N VAL A 336 -4.69 -16.47 -9.26
CA VAL A 336 -3.98 -16.92 -8.05
C VAL A 336 -3.68 -18.42 -8.13
N ALA A 337 -4.67 -19.22 -8.57
CA ALA A 337 -4.49 -20.64 -8.74
C ALA A 337 -3.36 -20.92 -9.74
N CYS A 338 -3.32 -20.24 -10.89
CA CYS A 338 -2.25 -20.39 -11.87
C CYS A 338 -0.87 -19.88 -11.41
N GLY A 339 -0.75 -19.26 -10.23
CA GLY A 339 0.51 -18.65 -9.77
C GLY A 339 0.92 -17.41 -10.56
N ILE A 340 0.00 -16.81 -11.34
CA ILE A 340 0.22 -15.52 -12.02
C ILE A 340 0.42 -14.42 -10.98
N SER A 341 -0.27 -14.51 -9.84
CA SER A 341 -0.12 -13.60 -8.72
C SER A 341 -0.30 -14.35 -7.41
N GLU A 342 0.46 -14.02 -6.37
CA GLU A 342 0.19 -14.53 -5.03
C GLU A 342 -1.02 -13.84 -4.37
N ILE A 343 -1.40 -12.65 -4.84
CA ILE A 343 -2.48 -11.82 -4.28
C ILE A 343 -3.35 -11.25 -5.42
N ALA A 344 -4.65 -11.45 -5.31
CA ALA A 344 -5.64 -10.85 -6.20
C ALA A 344 -6.75 -10.15 -5.40
N LEU A 345 -7.23 -9.02 -5.92
CA LEU A 345 -8.43 -8.37 -5.38
C LEU A 345 -9.68 -8.88 -6.09
N GLY A 346 -10.67 -9.25 -5.31
CA GLY A 346 -12.04 -9.51 -5.77
C GLY A 346 -13.05 -8.64 -4.99
N SER A 347 -14.33 -8.82 -5.30
CA SER A 347 -15.41 -8.27 -4.50
C SER A 347 -16.29 -9.41 -4.01
N ASP A 348 -16.80 -9.29 -2.78
CA ASP A 348 -17.66 -10.30 -2.16
C ASP A 348 -18.95 -9.64 -1.63
N THR A 349 -20.05 -9.89 -2.34
CA THR A 349 -21.38 -9.38 -2.01
C THR A 349 -22.26 -10.47 -1.38
N GLY A 350 -22.11 -11.71 -1.82
CA GLY A 350 -22.84 -12.86 -1.29
C GLY A 350 -22.03 -14.16 -1.20
N GLY A 351 -20.71 -14.10 -1.41
CA GLY A 351 -19.86 -15.28 -1.65
C GLY A 351 -18.85 -15.08 -2.76
N SER A 352 -18.86 -13.91 -3.41
CA SER A 352 -18.21 -13.71 -4.70
C SER A 352 -16.68 -13.75 -4.72
N CYS A 353 -16.01 -13.89 -3.57
CA CYS A 353 -14.59 -14.28 -3.47
C CYS A 353 -14.41 -15.67 -2.86
N ARG A 354 -15.31 -16.08 -1.96
CA ARG A 354 -15.28 -17.35 -1.24
C ARG A 354 -15.68 -18.55 -2.11
N ASN A 355 -16.73 -18.43 -2.93
CA ASN A 355 -17.13 -19.48 -3.87
C ASN A 355 -16.02 -19.73 -4.91
N PRO A 356 -15.45 -18.69 -5.57
CA PRO A 356 -14.32 -18.91 -6.46
C PRO A 356 -13.10 -19.54 -5.79
N ALA A 357 -12.79 -19.12 -4.56
CA ALA A 357 -11.67 -19.66 -3.81
C ALA A 357 -11.84 -21.17 -3.54
N ALA A 358 -13.04 -21.59 -3.15
CA ALA A 358 -13.36 -23.01 -2.97
C ALA A 358 -13.20 -23.81 -4.27
N HIS A 359 -13.73 -23.31 -5.39
CA HIS A 359 -13.70 -24.01 -6.67
C HIS A 359 -12.32 -24.04 -7.35
N CYS A 360 -11.49 -23.02 -7.13
CA CYS A 360 -10.15 -22.94 -7.70
C CYS A 360 -9.05 -23.44 -6.77
N GLY A 361 -9.39 -23.83 -5.54
CA GLY A 361 -8.43 -24.35 -4.57
C GLY A 361 -7.44 -23.30 -4.08
N VAL A 362 -7.91 -22.10 -3.78
CA VAL A 362 -7.09 -20.99 -3.25
C VAL A 362 -7.70 -20.45 -1.97
N VAL A 363 -6.98 -19.58 -1.25
CA VAL A 363 -7.52 -18.91 -0.06
C VAL A 363 -8.38 -17.74 -0.52
N GLY A 364 -9.61 -17.65 -0.01
CA GLY A 364 -10.54 -16.56 -0.31
C GLY A 364 -11.01 -15.89 0.97
N PHE A 365 -10.81 -14.59 1.10
CA PHE A 365 -11.09 -13.86 2.32
C PHE A 365 -12.00 -12.66 2.08
N LYS A 366 -13.04 -12.58 2.91
CA LYS A 366 -13.93 -11.43 3.02
C LYS A 366 -13.76 -10.82 4.42
N PRO A 367 -13.31 -9.57 4.55
CA PRO A 367 -13.20 -8.89 5.85
C PRO A 367 -14.57 -8.53 6.43
N THR A 368 -14.58 -7.99 7.65
CA THR A 368 -15.74 -7.31 8.25
C THR A 368 -16.19 -6.18 7.32
N TYR A 369 -17.50 -6.03 7.16
CA TYR A 369 -18.05 -4.92 6.39
C TYR A 369 -17.59 -3.57 6.99
N GLY A 370 -17.00 -2.72 6.15
CA GLY A 370 -16.44 -1.43 6.56
C GLY A 370 -14.97 -1.44 6.99
N LEU A 371 -14.31 -2.61 7.08
CA LEU A 371 -12.87 -2.67 7.39
C LEU A 371 -12.00 -2.16 6.23
N LEU A 372 -12.34 -2.54 5.00
CA LEU A 372 -11.69 -2.07 3.77
C LEU A 372 -12.58 -1.09 3.03
N SER A 373 -11.98 -0.02 2.53
CA SER A 373 -12.71 1.01 1.77
C SER A 373 -13.34 0.45 0.50
N ARG A 374 -14.56 0.89 0.22
CA ARG A 374 -15.30 0.62 -1.02
C ARG A 374 -15.18 1.78 -2.01
N HIS A 375 -14.44 2.84 -1.70
CA HIS A 375 -14.24 3.94 -2.65
C HIS A 375 -13.52 3.43 -3.91
N GLY A 376 -14.20 3.60 -5.05
CA GLY A 376 -13.75 3.11 -6.35
C GLY A 376 -14.01 1.63 -6.63
N LEU A 377 -14.60 0.89 -5.69
CA LEU A 377 -15.30 -0.36 -6.00
C LEU A 377 -16.67 0.02 -6.55
N VAL A 378 -16.94 -0.33 -7.81
CA VAL A 378 -18.25 -0.06 -8.43
C VAL A 378 -19.30 -0.94 -7.73
N PRO A 379 -20.35 -0.34 -7.12
CA PRO A 379 -21.22 -1.04 -6.20
C PRO A 379 -22.19 -1.98 -6.91
N LEU A 380 -22.42 -3.16 -6.31
CA LEU A 380 -23.52 -4.06 -6.61
C LEU A 380 -24.63 -3.88 -5.55
N ILE A 381 -24.32 -4.15 -4.28
CA ILE A 381 -25.22 -3.88 -3.14
C ILE A 381 -24.42 -3.17 -2.04
N ASN A 382 -24.61 -1.86 -1.93
CA ASN A 382 -23.86 -1.00 -1.01
C ASN A 382 -23.77 -1.48 0.44
N SER A 383 -24.81 -2.16 0.95
CA SER A 383 -24.86 -2.63 2.34
C SER A 383 -24.26 -4.02 2.56
N LEU A 384 -23.74 -4.66 1.52
CA LEU A 384 -23.19 -6.03 1.54
C LEU A 384 -21.80 -6.11 0.90
N ASP A 385 -21.53 -5.29 -0.11
CA ASP A 385 -20.27 -5.30 -0.85
C ASP A 385 -19.07 -5.13 0.09
N CYS A 386 -18.14 -6.08 0.02
CA CYS A 386 -16.85 -6.01 0.67
C CYS A 386 -15.74 -6.18 -0.38
N VAL A 387 -14.60 -5.51 -0.18
CA VAL A 387 -13.37 -5.87 -0.89
C VAL A 387 -12.94 -7.24 -0.41
N GLY A 388 -12.79 -8.20 -1.32
CA GLY A 388 -12.30 -9.53 -1.03
C GLY A 388 -10.86 -9.72 -1.49
N ILE A 389 -10.16 -10.61 -0.80
CA ILE A 389 -8.76 -10.94 -1.07
C ILE A 389 -8.70 -12.40 -1.45
N LEU A 390 -8.15 -12.71 -2.61
CA LEU A 390 -7.79 -14.07 -2.97
C LEU A 390 -6.28 -14.20 -2.94
N ALA A 391 -5.76 -15.27 -2.34
CA ALA A 391 -4.33 -15.45 -2.21
C ALA A 391 -3.92 -16.92 -2.22
N LYS A 392 -2.64 -17.15 -2.52
CA LYS A 392 -2.08 -18.51 -2.51
C LYS A 392 -1.97 -19.08 -1.11
N ARG A 393 -1.72 -18.23 -0.11
CA ARG A 393 -1.60 -18.62 1.30
C ARG A 393 -2.29 -17.63 2.23
N VAL A 394 -2.66 -18.07 3.43
CA VAL A 394 -3.27 -17.23 4.47
C VAL A 394 -2.38 -16.06 4.89
N LYS A 395 -1.05 -16.26 4.92
CA LYS A 395 -0.12 -15.16 5.22
C LYS A 395 -0.17 -14.04 4.18
N ASP A 396 -0.41 -14.39 2.91
CA ASP A 396 -0.46 -13.43 1.81
C ASP A 396 -1.77 -12.61 1.89
N VAL A 397 -2.86 -13.23 2.37
CA VAL A 397 -4.09 -12.52 2.76
C VAL A 397 -3.82 -11.49 3.86
N SER A 398 -3.08 -11.89 4.90
CA SER A 398 -2.78 -11.01 6.04
C SER A 398 -1.95 -9.79 5.59
N LEU A 399 -0.95 -10.00 4.73
CA LEU A 399 -0.14 -8.91 4.16
C LEU A 399 -0.96 -7.94 3.32
N ALA A 400 -1.85 -8.45 2.46
CA ALA A 400 -2.74 -7.62 1.66
C ALA A 400 -3.74 -6.84 2.53
N LEU A 401 -4.32 -7.51 3.53
CA LEU A 401 -5.24 -6.89 4.48
C LEU A 401 -4.56 -5.74 5.21
N ASP A 402 -3.38 -5.96 5.78
CA ASP A 402 -2.63 -4.94 6.52
C ASP A 402 -2.26 -3.74 5.64
N ALA A 403 -1.92 -3.99 4.37
CA ALA A 403 -1.59 -2.92 3.43
C ALA A 403 -2.81 -2.07 3.03
N MET A 404 -4.00 -2.67 2.91
CA MET A 404 -5.21 -1.99 2.47
C MET A 404 -6.06 -1.45 3.62
N ALA A 405 -5.93 -2.04 4.80
CA ALA A 405 -6.69 -1.67 5.99
C ALA A 405 -6.38 -0.23 6.43
N GLY A 406 -7.25 0.28 7.28
CA GLY A 406 -7.17 1.64 7.76
C GLY A 406 -8.02 2.61 6.96
N ARG A 407 -8.20 3.77 7.58
CA ARG A 407 -9.20 4.77 7.26
C ARG A 407 -9.18 5.24 5.80
N ASP A 408 -10.37 5.45 5.24
CA ASP A 408 -10.59 6.19 4.02
C ASP A 408 -11.73 7.19 4.19
N TRP A 409 -11.44 8.46 3.92
CA TRP A 409 -12.39 9.56 4.04
C TRP A 409 -13.37 9.63 2.88
N LYS A 410 -13.02 9.01 1.76
CA LYS A 410 -13.89 8.92 0.57
C LYS A 410 -14.97 7.85 0.72
N ASP A 411 -14.85 7.02 1.76
CA ASP A 411 -15.85 6.03 2.13
C ASP A 411 -16.36 6.29 3.56
N SER A 412 -17.49 6.95 3.70
CA SER A 412 -18.02 7.26 5.03
C SER A 412 -18.54 6.02 5.81
N THR A 413 -18.40 4.76 5.31
CA THR A 413 -18.87 3.55 6.05
C THR A 413 -18.02 3.22 7.26
N MET A 414 -16.99 4.02 7.49
CA MET A 414 -16.05 3.93 8.59
C MET A 414 -16.45 4.95 9.70
N GLU A 415 -16.44 4.58 10.99
CA GLU A 415 -17.34 5.17 12.02
C GLU A 415 -16.82 6.26 12.99
N PHE A 416 -17.78 6.93 13.68
CA PHE A 416 -17.83 7.92 14.81
C PHE A 416 -16.75 8.97 15.05
N TYR A 417 -15.53 8.75 14.60
CA TYR A 417 -14.55 9.82 14.56
C TYR A 417 -14.84 10.62 13.29
N THR A 418 -15.35 11.85 13.35
CA THR A 418 -15.65 12.66 12.15
C THR A 418 -14.67 13.83 12.01
N PRO A 419 -14.37 14.33 10.79
CA PRO A 419 -13.42 15.43 10.61
C PRO A 419 -13.92 16.78 11.15
N TYR A 420 -15.18 16.85 11.60
CA TYR A 420 -15.77 18.04 12.23
C TYR A 420 -15.64 18.04 13.76
N LEU A 421 -15.10 16.96 14.36
CA LEU A 421 -14.78 16.96 15.78
C LEU A 421 -13.63 17.92 16.03
N SER A 422 -13.86 18.95 16.84
CA SER A 422 -12.79 19.86 17.24
C SER A 422 -11.72 19.11 18.05
N ALA A 423 -10.49 19.63 18.02
CA ALA A 423 -9.39 19.09 18.82
C ALA A 423 -9.75 19.01 20.32
N ASP A 424 -10.53 19.98 20.81
CA ASP A 424 -11.04 19.99 22.18
C ASP A 424 -12.01 18.84 22.45
N VAL A 425 -12.96 18.56 21.55
CA VAL A 425 -13.91 17.46 21.73
C VAL A 425 -13.17 16.12 21.77
N VAL A 426 -12.18 15.89 20.90
CA VAL A 426 -11.36 14.67 20.92
C VAL A 426 -10.54 14.57 22.20
N LYS A 427 -9.95 15.68 22.65
CA LYS A 427 -9.18 15.76 23.90
C LYS A 427 -10.06 15.41 25.10
N TYR A 428 -11.24 16.02 25.23
CA TYR A 428 -12.14 15.78 26.35
C TYR A 428 -12.78 14.38 26.29
N TRP A 429 -13.12 13.87 25.11
CA TRP A 429 -13.60 12.50 24.94
C TRP A 429 -12.57 11.51 25.48
N LYS A 430 -11.29 11.62 25.06
CA LYS A 430 -10.21 10.76 25.56
C LYS A 430 -9.96 10.93 27.07
N LEU A 431 -9.99 12.16 27.57
CA LEU A 431 -9.81 12.46 28.99
C LEU A 431 -10.90 11.79 29.83
N ILE A 432 -12.17 11.96 29.45
CA ILE A 432 -13.31 11.37 30.16
C ILE A 432 -13.30 9.85 30.05
N SER A 433 -13.01 9.29 28.88
CA SER A 433 -12.83 7.84 28.73
C SER A 433 -11.76 7.31 29.70
N SER A 434 -10.62 8.00 29.82
CA SER A 434 -9.56 7.61 30.76
C SER A 434 -9.96 7.75 32.24
N ILE A 435 -10.77 8.75 32.61
CA ILE A 435 -11.27 8.93 33.98
C ILE A 435 -12.25 7.80 34.32
N LEU A 436 -13.20 7.51 33.41
CA LEU A 436 -14.17 6.42 33.59
C LEU A 436 -13.47 5.07 33.76
N GLU A 437 -12.39 4.82 33.03
CA GLU A 437 -11.63 3.58 33.13
C GLU A 437 -10.80 3.49 34.41
N ARG A 438 -10.05 4.55 34.76
CA ARG A 438 -9.10 4.52 35.88
C ARG A 438 -9.75 4.76 37.24
N GLU A 439 -10.73 5.66 37.29
CA GLU A 439 -11.34 6.12 38.53
C GLU A 439 -12.79 5.61 38.67
N GLY A 440 -13.50 5.48 37.54
CA GLY A 440 -14.88 5.00 37.52
C GLY A 440 -15.04 3.48 37.50
N GLY A 441 -13.96 2.71 37.41
CA GLY A 441 -13.98 1.24 37.36
C GLY A 441 -14.71 0.67 36.13
N CYS A 442 -14.94 1.50 35.11
CA CYS A 442 -15.61 1.09 33.88
C CYS A 442 -14.60 0.44 32.93
N LYS A 443 -15.04 -0.58 32.17
CA LYS A 443 -14.22 -1.15 31.10
C LYS A 443 -14.53 -0.41 29.80
N LEU A 444 -13.53 0.24 29.19
CA LEU A 444 -13.69 0.78 27.85
C LEU A 444 -13.78 -0.37 26.85
N VAL A 445 -14.86 -0.39 26.06
CA VAL A 445 -15.08 -1.33 24.97
C VAL A 445 -15.33 -0.50 23.72
N GLU A 446 -14.49 -0.68 22.72
CA GLU A 446 -14.69 -0.06 21.40
C GLU A 446 -15.84 -0.78 20.70
N LEU A 447 -16.80 -0.01 20.18
CA LEU A 447 -18.02 -0.51 19.58
C LEU A 447 -18.20 0.06 18.19
N SER A 448 -18.92 -0.68 17.34
CA SER A 448 -19.21 -0.32 15.97
C SER A 448 -20.72 -0.10 15.75
N LEU A 449 -21.14 1.11 15.37
CA LEU A 449 -22.46 1.47 14.84
C LEU A 449 -22.34 2.01 13.40
N PRO A 450 -22.24 1.12 12.39
CA PRO A 450 -21.82 1.47 11.01
C PRO A 450 -22.87 2.26 10.23
N HIS A 451 -24.10 2.28 10.77
CA HIS A 451 -25.24 2.92 10.13
C HIS A 451 -25.50 4.34 10.63
N THR A 452 -24.82 4.79 11.68
CA THR A 452 -25.03 6.13 12.27
C THR A 452 -24.79 7.27 11.27
N ARG A 453 -23.85 7.07 10.33
CA ARG A 453 -23.59 8.05 9.27
C ARG A 453 -24.69 8.11 8.21
N PHE A 454 -25.52 7.07 8.09
CA PHE A 454 -26.71 7.09 7.25
C PHE A 454 -27.89 7.76 7.94
N SER A 455 -27.85 8.06 9.24
CA SER A 455 -28.97 8.69 9.95
C SER A 455 -29.42 9.99 9.25
N HIS A 456 -28.49 10.76 8.70
CA HIS A 456 -28.80 11.98 7.96
C HIS A 456 -29.48 11.70 6.61
N VAL A 457 -28.95 10.76 5.82
CA VAL A 457 -29.53 10.37 4.52
C VAL A 457 -30.88 9.68 4.72
N CYS A 458 -30.98 8.79 5.70
CA CYS A 458 -32.19 8.08 6.08
C CYS A 458 -33.26 9.08 6.58
N TYR A 459 -32.88 10.04 7.43
CA TYR A 459 -33.77 11.14 7.85
C TYR A 459 -34.23 12.00 6.66
N HIS A 460 -33.34 12.35 5.73
CA HIS A 460 -33.73 13.16 4.58
C HIS A 460 -34.56 12.39 3.57
N ILE A 461 -34.28 11.12 3.31
CA ILE A 461 -35.07 10.30 2.40
C ILE A 461 -36.42 9.98 3.04
N LEU A 462 -36.47 9.44 4.25
CA LEU A 462 -37.73 9.17 4.96
C LEU A 462 -38.50 10.47 5.19
N GLY A 463 -37.82 11.53 5.63
CA GLY A 463 -38.39 12.85 5.79
C GLY A 463 -38.98 13.37 4.48
N CYS A 464 -38.24 13.35 3.37
CA CYS A 464 -38.78 13.80 2.08
C CYS A 464 -39.88 12.88 1.54
N CYS A 465 -39.79 11.57 1.72
CA CYS A 465 -40.81 10.62 1.26
C CYS A 465 -42.09 10.72 2.10
N GLU A 466 -41.98 10.82 3.42
CA GLU A 466 -43.12 11.01 4.31
C GLU A 466 -43.68 12.42 4.20
N ILE A 467 -42.86 13.45 4.03
CA ILE A 467 -43.35 14.81 3.73
C ILE A 467 -44.03 14.79 2.37
N ALA A 468 -43.43 14.20 1.33
CA ALA A 468 -44.05 14.11 0.01
C ALA A 468 -45.35 13.28 0.04
N SER A 469 -45.42 12.19 0.80
CA SER A 469 -46.62 11.35 0.98
C SER A 469 -47.71 12.05 1.82
N ASN A 470 -47.31 12.73 2.91
CA ASN A 470 -48.22 13.51 3.73
C ASN A 470 -48.70 14.76 2.99
N MET A 471 -47.88 15.30 2.08
CA MET A 471 -48.22 16.45 1.24
C MET A 471 -48.92 16.03 -0.07
N SER A 472 -48.79 14.79 -0.52
CA SER A 472 -49.47 14.30 -1.73
C SER A 472 -50.96 14.15 -1.52
N ARG A 473 -51.48 14.09 -0.28
CA ARG A 473 -52.95 14.16 -0.05
C ARG A 473 -53.55 15.52 -0.45
N TYR A 474 -52.69 16.48 -0.80
CA TYR A 474 -53.05 17.77 -1.36
C TYR A 474 -52.78 17.82 -2.88
N ASP A 475 -53.09 16.74 -3.61
CA ASP A 475 -53.01 16.69 -5.09
C ASP A 475 -54.38 16.77 -5.79
N GLY A 476 -55.45 16.65 -5.03
CA GLY A 476 -56.82 16.75 -5.50
C GLY A 476 -57.40 15.50 -6.13
N MET A 477 -56.62 14.44 -6.44
CA MET A 477 -57.08 13.23 -7.16
C MET A 477 -56.08 12.03 -7.08
N GLU A 478 -56.21 11.14 -6.08
CA GLU A 478 -55.83 9.68 -6.00
C GLU A 478 -54.49 9.07 -6.60
N TYR A 479 -54.04 7.91 -6.04
CA TYR A 479 -52.63 7.37 -5.98
C TYR A 479 -52.27 6.10 -6.83
N ASP A 480 -50.97 5.90 -7.11
CA ASP A 480 -50.38 4.83 -7.98
C ASP A 480 -49.46 3.77 -7.26
N CYS A 481 -49.12 2.68 -7.99
CA CYS A 481 -48.95 1.27 -7.60
C CYS A 481 -47.62 0.80 -6.94
N LEU A 482 -46.51 1.55 -6.94
CA LEU A 482 -45.20 1.09 -6.38
C LEU A 482 -45.13 1.05 -4.84
N PHE A 483 -45.94 1.86 -4.16
CA PHE A 483 -45.99 1.94 -2.70
C PHE A 483 -46.53 0.64 -2.07
N SER A 484 -47.44 -0.05 -2.77
CA SER A 484 -48.23 -1.17 -2.24
C SER A 484 -47.40 -2.40 -1.81
N ASN A 485 -46.18 -2.56 -2.33
CA ASN A 485 -45.34 -3.74 -2.12
C ASN A 485 -44.03 -3.47 -1.34
N TYR A 486 -43.74 -2.20 -1.01
CA TYR A 486 -42.50 -1.81 -0.33
C TYR A 486 -42.36 -2.49 1.04
N ASP A 487 -43.39 -2.37 1.88
CA ASP A 487 -43.42 -3.00 3.20
C ASP A 487 -43.39 -4.53 3.12
N LYS A 488 -44.10 -5.07 2.12
CA LYS A 488 -44.28 -6.52 1.93
C LYS A 488 -42.97 -7.23 1.62
N PHE A 489 -42.09 -6.63 0.80
CA PHE A 489 -40.86 -7.29 0.37
C PHE A 489 -39.60 -6.67 0.96
N TYR A 490 -39.43 -5.35 0.85
CA TYR A 490 -38.17 -4.70 1.25
C TYR A 490 -38.04 -4.62 2.78
N VAL A 491 -39.03 -4.06 3.46
CA VAL A 491 -39.01 -3.94 4.94
C VAL A 491 -38.97 -5.32 5.59
N LYS A 492 -39.74 -6.28 5.07
CA LYS A 492 -39.68 -7.68 5.55
C LYS A 492 -38.30 -8.31 5.35
N SER A 493 -37.63 -8.07 4.23
CA SER A 493 -36.26 -8.56 4.00
C SER A 493 -35.25 -7.94 4.98
N LEU A 494 -35.40 -6.65 5.31
CA LEU A 494 -34.57 -6.01 6.35
C LEU A 494 -34.82 -6.59 7.74
N GLN A 495 -36.07 -6.90 8.08
CA GLN A 495 -36.42 -7.59 9.33
C GLN A 495 -35.78 -8.99 9.38
N ILE A 496 -35.83 -9.75 8.30
CA ILE A 496 -35.18 -11.07 8.22
C ILE A 496 -33.65 -10.94 8.31
N ARG A 497 -33.05 -9.96 7.63
CA ARG A 497 -31.61 -9.68 7.75
C ARG A 497 -31.23 -9.39 9.20
N ARG A 498 -32.06 -8.66 9.94
CA ARG A 498 -31.84 -8.39 11.37
C ARG A 498 -31.87 -9.67 12.20
N LEU A 499 -32.82 -10.57 11.93
CA LEU A 499 -32.87 -11.88 12.60
C LEU A 499 -31.60 -12.72 12.33
N ILE A 500 -31.14 -12.78 11.07
CA ILE A 500 -29.89 -13.47 10.72
C ILE A 500 -28.70 -12.87 11.48
N TYR A 501 -28.62 -11.54 11.56
CA TYR A 501 -27.58 -10.86 12.34
C TYR A 501 -27.66 -11.20 13.83
N GLU A 502 -28.87 -11.24 14.41
CA GLU A 502 -29.09 -11.61 15.80
C GLU A 502 -28.75 -13.07 16.10
N ASP A 503 -28.91 -13.99 15.14
CA ASP A 503 -28.46 -15.37 15.26
C ASP A 503 -26.94 -15.45 15.48
N TYR A 504 -26.16 -14.78 14.62
CA TYR A 504 -24.71 -14.73 14.77
C TYR A 504 -24.26 -13.99 16.03
N LEU A 505 -24.92 -12.88 16.37
CA LEU A 505 -24.62 -12.17 17.62
C LEU A 505 -24.83 -13.06 18.84
N ARG A 506 -25.91 -13.84 18.89
CA ARG A 506 -26.16 -14.77 19.99
C ARG A 506 -25.05 -15.81 20.11
N VAL A 507 -24.63 -16.39 18.98
CA VAL A 507 -23.53 -17.37 18.94
C VAL A 507 -22.22 -16.79 19.47
N PHE A 508 -21.84 -15.59 19.03
CA PHE A 508 -20.56 -14.98 19.43
C PHE A 508 -20.59 -14.29 20.81
N ASN A 509 -21.76 -13.86 21.30
CA ASN A 509 -21.91 -13.21 22.60
C ASN A 509 -21.99 -14.20 23.77
N ASP A 510 -22.39 -15.44 23.53
CA ASP A 510 -22.43 -16.50 24.55
C ASP A 510 -21.01 -16.93 25.02
N GLN A 511 -19.94 -16.38 24.41
CA GLN A 511 -18.53 -16.65 24.71
C GLN A 511 -18.10 -18.13 24.59
N THR A 512 -18.97 -18.99 24.07
CA THR A 512 -18.73 -20.41 23.85
C THR A 512 -18.12 -20.70 22.47
N VAL A 513 -18.30 -19.80 21.50
CA VAL A 513 -17.86 -19.98 20.11
C VAL A 513 -17.04 -18.78 19.65
N ASP A 514 -15.80 -19.01 19.24
CA ASP A 514 -14.91 -17.98 18.68
C ASP A 514 -14.98 -17.89 17.14
N VAL A 515 -15.10 -19.04 16.48
CA VAL A 515 -15.11 -19.19 15.01
C VAL A 515 -16.08 -20.31 14.64
N LEU A 516 -16.86 -20.09 13.57
CA LEU A 516 -17.73 -21.11 12.99
C LEU A 516 -17.05 -21.75 11.79
N LEU A 517 -17.08 -23.09 11.71
CA LEU A 517 -16.64 -23.86 10.55
C LEU A 517 -17.86 -24.32 9.75
N THR A 518 -17.92 -23.97 8.47
CA THR A 518 -19.00 -24.35 7.55
C THR A 518 -18.43 -24.82 6.20
N PRO A 519 -19.22 -25.52 5.37
CA PRO A 519 -18.89 -25.64 3.95
C PRO A 519 -18.79 -24.24 3.31
N ALA A 520 -17.97 -24.12 2.25
CA ALA A 520 -17.95 -22.93 1.40
C ALA A 520 -18.91 -23.07 0.22
N THR A 521 -18.99 -24.26 -0.37
CA THR A 521 -19.85 -24.60 -1.51
C THR A 521 -20.54 -25.94 -1.24
N SER A 522 -21.63 -26.24 -1.97
CA SER A 522 -22.36 -27.52 -1.82
C SER A 522 -21.66 -28.71 -2.47
N SER A 523 -20.74 -28.44 -3.41
CA SER A 523 -20.01 -29.44 -4.19
C SER A 523 -18.68 -28.88 -4.66
N ASP A 524 -17.87 -29.74 -5.28
CA ASP A 524 -16.78 -29.30 -6.15
C ASP A 524 -17.30 -28.55 -7.39
N ALA A 525 -16.38 -28.00 -8.18
CA ALA A 525 -16.71 -27.18 -9.33
C ALA A 525 -17.52 -27.96 -10.39
N PRO A 526 -18.74 -27.53 -10.76
CA PRO A 526 -19.50 -28.16 -11.83
C PRO A 526 -18.91 -27.84 -13.23
N LEU A 527 -19.27 -28.66 -14.20
CA LEU A 527 -18.94 -28.41 -15.61
C LEU A 527 -19.83 -27.32 -16.20
N PHE A 528 -19.30 -26.51 -17.09
CA PHE A 528 -20.04 -25.44 -17.77
C PHE A 528 -21.28 -25.96 -18.50
N SER A 529 -21.18 -27.13 -19.15
CA SER A 529 -22.33 -27.78 -19.79
C SER A 529 -23.50 -28.09 -18.84
N GLN A 530 -23.23 -28.28 -17.55
CA GLN A 530 -24.26 -28.53 -16.54
C GLN A 530 -25.05 -27.26 -16.21
N LEU A 531 -24.43 -26.08 -16.31
CA LEU A 531 -25.09 -24.79 -16.06
C LEU A 531 -26.02 -24.36 -17.19
N LYS A 532 -25.76 -24.83 -18.43
CA LYS A 532 -26.56 -24.50 -19.62
C LYS A 532 -27.93 -25.18 -19.68
N LYS A 533 -28.19 -26.17 -18.83
CA LYS A 533 -29.51 -26.82 -18.74
C LYS A 533 -30.52 -25.87 -18.07
N ASP A 534 -31.78 -25.91 -18.49
CA ASP A 534 -32.82 -24.97 -18.04
C ASP A 534 -32.84 -24.80 -16.51
N ASN A 535 -32.74 -23.55 -16.05
CA ASN A 535 -32.68 -23.12 -14.64
C ASN A 535 -31.50 -23.65 -13.80
N CYS A 536 -30.57 -24.43 -14.37
CA CYS A 536 -29.44 -24.97 -13.60
C CYS A 536 -28.49 -23.86 -13.10
N ASN A 537 -28.30 -22.77 -13.85
CA ASN A 537 -27.51 -21.64 -13.38
C ASN A 537 -28.12 -20.98 -12.12
N LEU A 538 -29.42 -20.64 -12.14
CA LEU A 538 -30.13 -20.07 -10.98
C LEU A 538 -30.20 -21.01 -9.76
N ILE A 539 -30.20 -22.32 -10.00
CA ILE A 539 -30.13 -23.33 -8.93
C ILE A 539 -28.70 -23.38 -8.37
N GLN A 540 -27.69 -23.33 -9.22
CA GLN A 540 -26.29 -23.31 -8.83
C GLN A 540 -25.97 -22.06 -7.99
N GLU A 541 -26.42 -20.88 -8.42
CA GLU A 541 -26.29 -19.63 -7.66
C GLU A 541 -26.86 -19.76 -6.25
N ARG A 542 -28.08 -20.29 -6.13
CA ARG A 542 -28.71 -20.53 -4.82
C ARG A 542 -27.97 -21.54 -3.96
N ARG A 543 -27.28 -22.51 -4.55
CA ARG A 543 -26.53 -23.54 -3.82
C ARG A 543 -25.19 -23.02 -3.33
N ASP A 544 -24.46 -22.30 -4.16
CA ASP A 544 -23.15 -21.74 -3.80
C ASP A 544 -23.30 -20.62 -2.76
N ASP A 545 -24.28 -19.73 -2.95
CA ASP A 545 -24.51 -18.61 -2.04
C ASP A 545 -25.20 -19.03 -0.72
N TYR A 546 -25.75 -20.24 -0.64
CA TYR A 546 -26.45 -20.72 0.56
C TYR A 546 -25.58 -20.63 1.82
N PHE A 547 -24.31 -21.02 1.70
CA PHE A 547 -23.38 -21.07 2.84
C PHE A 547 -22.63 -19.76 3.04
N THR A 548 -22.54 -18.91 2.02
CA THR A 548 -21.68 -17.72 2.04
C THR A 548 -22.46 -16.43 2.28
N LEU A 549 -23.68 -16.30 1.77
CA LEU A 549 -24.52 -15.10 1.87
C LEU A 549 -24.84 -14.67 3.33
N PRO A 550 -25.11 -15.58 4.29
CA PRO A 550 -25.42 -15.19 5.66
C PRO A 550 -24.32 -14.32 6.31
N ALA A 551 -23.04 -14.58 6.01
CA ALA A 551 -21.92 -13.77 6.52
C ALA A 551 -21.94 -12.33 5.98
N ASN A 552 -22.37 -12.10 4.73
CA ASN A 552 -22.53 -10.75 4.17
C ASN A 552 -23.73 -10.04 4.80
N LEU A 553 -24.86 -10.75 4.95
CA LEU A 553 -26.07 -10.21 5.58
C LEU A 553 -25.79 -9.72 7.01
N ALA A 554 -24.98 -10.48 7.76
CA ALA A 554 -24.53 -10.13 9.11
C ALA A 554 -23.30 -9.20 9.14
N GLY A 555 -22.60 -8.98 8.01
CA GLY A 555 -21.41 -8.13 7.93
C GLY A 555 -20.13 -8.70 8.55
N LEU A 556 -20.06 -10.02 8.75
CA LEU A 556 -18.98 -10.74 9.46
C LEU A 556 -17.79 -11.07 8.57
N PRO A 557 -16.55 -11.14 9.10
CA PRO A 557 -15.41 -11.65 8.35
C PRO A 557 -15.54 -13.16 8.12
N ALA A 558 -15.19 -13.61 6.91
CA ALA A 558 -15.23 -15.02 6.53
C ALA A 558 -14.06 -15.38 5.61
N LEU A 559 -13.47 -16.56 5.81
CA LEU A 559 -12.31 -17.06 5.08
C LEU A 559 -12.58 -18.47 4.56
N VAL A 560 -12.23 -18.75 3.31
CA VAL A 560 -12.23 -20.10 2.73
C VAL A 560 -10.80 -20.61 2.60
N LEU A 561 -10.57 -21.83 3.08
CA LEU A 561 -9.33 -22.59 2.90
C LEU A 561 -9.58 -23.78 1.97
N PRO A 562 -8.66 -24.08 1.03
CA PRO A 562 -8.66 -25.37 0.37
C PRO A 562 -8.25 -26.45 1.38
N VAL A 563 -9.05 -27.52 1.48
CA VAL A 563 -8.85 -28.58 2.48
C VAL A 563 -8.47 -29.93 1.88
N GLY A 564 -8.71 -30.12 0.58
CA GLY A 564 -8.49 -31.39 -0.09
C GLY A 564 -9.12 -31.44 -1.48
N LEU A 565 -9.03 -32.61 -2.10
CA LEU A 565 -9.65 -32.90 -3.39
C LEU A 565 -10.90 -33.78 -3.21
N SER A 566 -11.90 -33.57 -4.04
CA SER A 566 -13.10 -34.40 -4.14
C SER A 566 -12.80 -35.74 -4.81
N GLY A 567 -13.80 -36.64 -4.87
CA GLY A 567 -13.70 -37.88 -5.65
C GLY A 567 -13.49 -37.67 -7.16
N GLN A 568 -13.65 -36.44 -7.67
CA GLN A 568 -13.38 -36.07 -9.07
C GLN A 568 -11.99 -35.41 -9.24
N ASN A 569 -11.16 -35.42 -8.20
CA ASN A 569 -9.88 -34.72 -8.12
C ASN A 569 -10.00 -33.20 -8.34
N LEU A 570 -11.08 -32.60 -7.82
CA LEU A 570 -11.30 -31.15 -7.86
C LEU A 570 -11.18 -30.55 -6.46
N PRO A 571 -10.77 -29.27 -6.33
CA PRO A 571 -10.64 -28.64 -5.02
C PRO A 571 -11.95 -28.60 -4.23
N VAL A 572 -11.81 -28.75 -2.92
CA VAL A 572 -12.87 -28.55 -1.95
C VAL A 572 -12.39 -27.51 -0.93
N GLY A 573 -13.22 -26.50 -0.69
CA GLY A 573 -12.97 -25.45 0.28
C GLY A 573 -13.90 -25.53 1.48
N LEU A 574 -13.36 -25.28 2.69
CA LEU A 574 -14.16 -25.03 3.89
C LEU A 574 -14.05 -23.57 4.33
N GLN A 575 -15.13 -23.06 4.89
CA GLN A 575 -15.27 -21.69 5.34
C GLN A 575 -15.16 -21.60 6.86
N LEU A 576 -14.42 -20.58 7.32
CA LEU A 576 -14.34 -20.14 8.70
C LEU A 576 -14.99 -18.75 8.79
N ILE A 577 -15.92 -18.55 9.72
CA ILE A 577 -16.59 -17.27 9.97
C ILE A 577 -16.20 -16.79 11.36
N GLY A 578 -15.61 -15.60 11.44
CA GLY A 578 -15.25 -14.96 12.71
C GLY A 578 -16.28 -13.93 13.15
N LYS A 579 -16.16 -13.46 14.39
CA LYS A 579 -16.89 -12.28 14.89
C LYS A 579 -16.45 -10.99 14.20
N HIS A 580 -17.29 -9.95 14.25
CA HIS A 580 -16.94 -8.61 13.74
C HIS A 580 -15.59 -8.14 14.30
N PHE A 581 -14.74 -7.63 13.41
CA PHE A 581 -13.39 -7.17 13.72
C PHE A 581 -12.47 -8.23 14.36
N GLY A 582 -12.82 -9.51 14.19
CA GLY A 582 -12.08 -10.67 14.67
C GLY A 582 -11.08 -11.23 13.66
N GLU A 583 -10.71 -10.50 12.60
CA GLU A 583 -9.87 -10.98 11.49
C GLU A 583 -8.55 -11.56 11.96
N LYS A 584 -7.90 -10.93 12.96
CA LYS A 584 -6.63 -11.41 13.50
C LYS A 584 -6.74 -12.83 14.06
N GLN A 585 -7.77 -13.10 14.86
CA GLN A 585 -8.01 -14.42 15.44
C GLN A 585 -8.38 -15.44 14.35
N LEU A 586 -9.23 -15.03 13.40
CA LEU A 586 -9.64 -15.86 12.27
C LEU A 586 -8.46 -16.25 11.37
N LEU A 587 -7.60 -15.30 11.00
CA LEU A 587 -6.42 -15.51 10.17
C LEU A 587 -5.36 -16.35 10.89
N GLN A 588 -5.17 -16.18 12.20
CA GLN A 588 -4.27 -17.03 12.99
C GLN A 588 -4.71 -18.49 13.00
N LEU A 589 -6.01 -18.74 13.23
CA LEU A 589 -6.56 -20.10 13.16
C LEU A 589 -6.43 -20.67 11.75
N ALA A 590 -6.77 -19.89 10.73
CA ALA A 590 -6.68 -20.31 9.34
C ALA A 590 -5.24 -20.67 8.94
N GLN A 591 -4.25 -19.90 9.38
CA GLN A 591 -2.83 -20.16 9.12
C GLN A 591 -2.36 -21.43 9.84
N TRP A 592 -2.84 -21.67 11.07
CA TRP A 592 -2.55 -22.89 11.82
C TRP A 592 -3.14 -24.15 11.16
N LEU A 593 -4.35 -24.02 10.58
CA LEU A 593 -5.01 -25.06 9.79
C LEU A 593 -4.29 -25.30 8.47
N GLU A 594 -3.99 -24.24 7.71
CA GLU A 594 -3.24 -24.31 6.45
C GLU A 594 -1.91 -25.08 6.61
N ALA A 595 -1.17 -24.85 7.70
CA ALA A 595 0.09 -25.56 7.96
C ALA A 595 -0.07 -27.09 8.17
N ARG A 596 -1.28 -27.57 8.48
CA ARG A 596 -1.62 -28.99 8.68
C ARG A 596 -2.32 -29.59 7.47
N LEU A 597 -3.01 -28.75 6.70
CA LEU A 597 -3.64 -29.10 5.45
C LEU A 597 -2.57 -29.05 4.37
N SER A 598 -1.93 -30.18 4.07
CA SER A 598 -0.93 -30.29 3.00
C SER A 598 -1.56 -30.23 1.60
N PHE A 599 -2.38 -29.21 1.33
CA PHE A 599 -2.99 -29.01 0.02
C PHE A 599 -1.96 -28.44 -0.96
N GLU A 600 -1.70 -29.18 -2.04
CA GLU A 600 -0.77 -28.77 -3.09
C GLU A 600 -1.45 -27.78 -4.03
N ASN A 601 -1.00 -26.53 -3.99
CA ASN A 601 -1.40 -25.52 -4.96
C ASN A 601 -0.74 -25.75 -6.32
N LEU A 602 -1.38 -25.21 -7.36
CA LEU A 602 -0.80 -25.14 -8.68
C LEU A 602 0.61 -24.51 -8.66
N SER A 603 1.60 -25.25 -9.15
CA SER A 603 3.00 -24.83 -9.23
C SER A 603 3.30 -24.26 -10.62
N PRO A 604 3.99 -23.12 -10.71
CA PRO A 604 4.37 -22.55 -12.00
C PRO A 604 5.15 -23.53 -12.87
N ASP A 605 6.03 -24.33 -12.28
CA ASP A 605 6.84 -25.32 -13.00
C ASP A 605 5.99 -26.40 -13.69
N LEU A 606 4.86 -26.81 -13.10
CA LEU A 606 3.99 -27.79 -13.74
C LEU A 606 3.17 -27.16 -14.86
N LEU A 607 2.77 -25.89 -14.74
CA LEU A 607 2.12 -25.16 -15.83
C LEU A 607 3.06 -24.87 -17.01
N MET A 608 4.35 -24.70 -16.75
CA MET A 608 5.36 -24.53 -17.80
C MET A 608 5.67 -25.82 -18.57
N LYS A 609 5.20 -26.99 -18.09
CA LYS A 609 5.31 -28.29 -18.77
C LYS A 609 4.13 -28.61 -19.68
N ILE A 610 2.97 -28.02 -19.40
CA ILE A 610 1.87 -27.85 -20.39
C ILE A 610 2.44 -26.96 -21.49
#